data_AF-A0A7Y2YKB2-F1
#
_entry.id   AF-A0A7Y2YKB2-F1
#
_cell.length_a   1.000
_cell.length_b   1.000
_cell.length_c   1.000
_cell.angle_alpha   90.00
_cell.angle_beta   90.00
_cell.angle_gamma   90.00
#
_symmetry.space_group_name_H-M   'P 1'
#
loop_
_entity.id
_entity.type
_entity.pdbx_description
1 polymer ?
#
loop_
_entity_poly.entity_id
_entity_poly.type
_entity_poly.pdbx_seq_one_letter_code
_entity_poly.pdbx_strand_id
1 'polypeptide(L)'
;MEPKKSGRFVSRLTRSTMAMIMAGGRGSRLQDLTQVRAKPATPFAGKFRIIDFPLSNCVNSGIRQVFIMTQYKAQSLIQHI
;
A
#
# COMPACT_ATOMS: atom_id res chain seq x y z
N MET A 1 18.42 -36.40 -9.98
CA MET A 1 18.36 -35.08 -10.63
C MET A 1 17.36 -34.22 -9.88
N GLU A 2 17.83 -33.34 -8.99
CA GLU A 2 16.99 -32.32 -8.37
C GLU A 2 16.65 -31.24 -9.41
N PRO A 3 15.40 -30.77 -9.52
CA PRO A 3 15.06 -29.72 -10.46
C PRO A 3 15.65 -28.41 -9.95
N LYS A 4 16.63 -27.85 -10.68
CA LYS A 4 17.10 -26.48 -10.49
C LYS A 4 15.90 -25.52 -10.65
N LYS A 5 15.26 -25.13 -9.54
CA LYS A 5 14.31 -24.02 -9.50
C LYS A 5 15.07 -22.73 -9.75
N SER A 6 15.32 -22.43 -11.02
CA SER A 6 15.76 -21.12 -11.51
C SER A 6 14.59 -20.14 -11.43
N GLY A 7 14.05 -19.92 -10.24
CA GLY A 7 13.29 -18.71 -9.98
C GLY A 7 14.30 -17.57 -9.92
N ARG A 8 14.30 -16.70 -10.93
CA ARG A 8 15.13 -15.49 -11.04
C ARG A 8 15.39 -14.92 -9.63
N PHE A 9 16.64 -14.79 -9.17
CA PHE A 9 17.00 -14.42 -7.78
C PHE A 9 16.12 -13.31 -7.18
N VAL A 10 15.83 -12.28 -7.99
CA VAL A 10 14.93 -11.16 -7.67
C VAL A 10 13.52 -11.62 -7.26
N SER A 11 12.94 -12.60 -7.96
CA SER A 11 11.61 -13.15 -7.64
C SER A 11 11.55 -13.90 -6.31
N ARG A 12 12.70 -14.41 -5.84
CA ARG A 12 12.80 -15.07 -4.53
C ARG A 12 12.94 -14.03 -3.43
N LEU A 13 13.77 -13.00 -3.66
CA LEU A 13 13.95 -11.87 -2.76
C LEU A 13 12.61 -11.17 -2.50
N THR A 14 11.88 -10.79 -3.55
CA THR A 14 10.60 -10.05 -3.43
C THR A 14 9.50 -10.88 -2.76
N ARG A 15 9.50 -12.21 -2.92
CA ARG A 15 8.60 -13.11 -2.16
C ARG A 15 8.91 -13.15 -0.67
N SER A 16 10.18 -13.04 -0.28
CA SER A 16 10.63 -12.99 1.12
C SER A 16 10.61 -11.58 1.72
N THR A 17 10.33 -10.55 0.93
CA THR A 17 10.23 -9.17 1.40
C THR A 17 8.84 -8.87 1.93
N MET A 18 8.78 -8.18 3.07
CA MET A 18 7.56 -7.59 3.62
C MET A 18 7.59 -6.08 3.39
N ALA A 19 6.56 -5.56 2.73
CA ALA A 19 6.34 -4.11 2.63
C ALA A 19 5.52 -3.62 3.82
N MET A 20 5.94 -2.50 4.41
CA MET A 20 5.21 -1.82 5.48
C MET A 20 4.83 -0.42 4.99
N ILE A 21 3.54 -0.17 4.81
CA ILE A 21 2.97 1.09 4.32
C ILE A 21 2.47 1.90 5.52
N MET A 22 3.12 3.03 5.78
CA MET A 22 2.74 3.97 6.85
C MET A 22 1.60 4.89 6.39
N ALA A 23 0.37 4.43 6.55
CA ALA A 23 -0.84 5.11 6.08
C ALA A 23 -1.54 5.97 7.15
N GLY A 24 -0.81 6.46 8.16
CA GLY A 24 -1.33 7.29 9.26
C GLY A 24 -1.41 8.80 8.97
N GLY A 25 -1.02 9.25 7.77
CA GLY A 25 -0.90 10.68 7.46
C GLY A 25 -2.22 11.46 7.59
N ARG A 26 -2.28 12.48 8.45
CA ARG A 26 -3.46 13.35 8.57
C ARG A 26 -3.71 14.19 7.32
N GLY A 27 -2.65 14.71 6.70
CA GLY A 27 -2.78 15.59 5.53
C GLY A 27 -3.39 16.96 5.85
N SER A 28 -3.02 17.58 6.98
CA SER A 28 -3.57 18.86 7.45
C SER A 28 -3.60 19.98 6.39
N ARG A 29 -2.62 20.01 5.49
CA ARG A 29 -2.56 21.00 4.39
C ARG A 29 -3.64 20.82 3.31
N LEU A 30 -4.34 19.68 3.29
CA LEU A 30 -5.45 19.41 2.38
C LEU A 30 -6.81 19.86 2.94
N GLN A 31 -6.83 20.41 4.17
CA GLN A 31 -8.02 20.97 4.81
C GLN A 31 -9.20 20.00 4.75
N ASP A 32 -10.34 20.46 4.23
CA ASP A 32 -11.63 19.78 4.18
C ASP A 32 -11.59 18.41 3.50
N LEU A 33 -10.65 18.19 2.57
CA LEU A 33 -10.49 16.89 1.91
C LEU A 33 -10.10 15.77 2.87
N THR A 34 -9.49 16.11 4.01
CA THR A 34 -9.04 15.18 5.06
C THR A 34 -9.79 15.35 6.38
N GLN A 35 -10.89 16.11 6.38
CA GLN A 35 -11.68 16.32 7.59
C GLN A 35 -12.32 15.03 8.12
N VAL A 36 -12.68 14.06 7.27
CA VAL A 36 -13.36 12.81 7.72
C VAL A 36 -12.59 11.54 7.36
N ARG A 37 -11.40 11.67 6.78
CA ARG A 37 -10.59 10.55 6.28
C ARG A 37 -9.11 10.85 6.40
N ALA A 38 -8.31 9.80 6.56
CA ALA A 38 -6.86 9.90 6.46
C ALA A 38 -6.44 10.35 5.05
N LYS A 39 -5.31 11.06 4.91
CA LYS A 39 -4.73 11.45 3.62
C LYS A 39 -4.63 10.27 2.63
N PRO A 40 -4.21 9.06 3.03
CA PRO A 40 -4.12 7.93 2.09
C PRO A 40 -5.46 7.47 1.53
N ALA A 41 -6.57 7.75 2.23
CA ALA A 41 -7.93 7.44 1.78
C ALA A 41 -8.54 8.54 0.88
N THR A 42 -7.83 9.64 0.65
CA THR A 42 -8.32 10.70 -0.24
C THR A 42 -8.40 10.19 -1.69
N PRO A 43 -9.54 10.40 -2.38
CA PRO A 43 -9.67 10.06 -3.79
C PRO A 43 -8.64 10.77 -4.66
N PHE A 44 -8.15 10.09 -5.69
CA PHE A 44 -7.18 10.58 -6.67
C PHE A 44 -7.48 10.00 -8.05
N ALA A 45 -7.31 10.80 -9.10
CA ALA A 45 -7.51 10.39 -10.49
C ALA A 45 -8.88 9.71 -10.76
N GLY A 46 -9.94 10.18 -10.11
CA GLY A 46 -11.33 9.76 -10.33
C GLY A 46 -11.74 8.43 -9.68
N LYS A 47 -10.92 7.37 -9.79
CA LYS A 47 -11.27 6.01 -9.31
C LYS A 47 -10.40 5.50 -8.18
N PHE A 48 -9.22 6.08 -7.98
CA PHE A 48 -8.23 5.56 -7.05
C PHE A 48 -8.22 6.36 -5.75
N ARG A 49 -7.49 5.86 -4.77
CA ARG A 49 -7.05 6.58 -3.58
C ARG A 49 -5.53 6.65 -3.56
N ILE A 50 -5.00 7.59 -2.79
CA ILE A 50 -3.55 7.79 -2.70
C ILE A 50 -2.81 6.50 -2.29
N ILE A 51 -3.41 5.66 -1.44
CA ILE A 51 -2.81 4.38 -1.02
C ILE A 51 -2.66 3.35 -2.16
N ASP A 52 -3.42 3.47 -3.24
CA ASP A 52 -3.40 2.49 -4.33
C ASP A 52 -2.07 2.51 -5.10
N PHE A 53 -1.37 3.65 -5.09
CA PHE A 53 -0.06 3.80 -5.74
C PHE A 53 1.03 2.95 -5.08
N PRO A 54 1.30 3.08 -3.75
CA PRO A 54 2.28 2.21 -3.10
C PRO A 54 1.84 0.73 -3.09
N LEU A 55 0.54 0.42 -3.03
CA LEU A 55 0.04 -0.95 -3.16
C LEU A 55 0.33 -1.54 -4.54
N SER A 56 0.01 -0.80 -5.60
CA SER A 56 0.30 -1.19 -6.98
C SER A 56 1.80 -1.37 -7.20
N ASN A 57 2.64 -0.51 -6.61
CA ASN A 57 4.08 -0.67 -6.65
C ASN A 57 4.54 -1.98 -6.00
N CYS A 58 3.97 -2.36 -4.85
CA CYS A 58 4.28 -3.63 -4.19
C CYS A 58 3.92 -4.82 -5.10
N VAL A 59 2.70 -4.82 -5.65
CA VAL A 59 2.21 -5.89 -6.54
C VAL A 59 3.05 -5.99 -7.81
N ASN A 60 3.32 -4.87 -8.47
CA ASN A 60 4.13 -4.80 -9.69
C ASN A 60 5.59 -5.20 -9.45
N SER A 61 6.08 -5.04 -8.21
CA SER A 61 7.42 -5.49 -7.80
C SER A 61 7.45 -6.95 -7.34
N GLY A 62 6.32 -7.64 -7.31
CA GLY A 62 6.20 -9.03 -6.83
C GLY A 62 6.27 -9.18 -5.30
N ILE A 63 6.11 -8.09 -4.55
CA ILE A 63 6.02 -8.09 -3.09
C ILE A 63 4.59 -8.41 -2.70
N ARG A 64 4.38 -9.56 -2.06
CA ARG A 64 3.05 -10.09 -1.72
C ARG A 64 2.68 -10.00 -0.24
N GLN A 65 3.65 -9.73 0.61
CA GLN A 65 3.44 -9.52 2.04
C GLN A 65 3.41 -8.01 2.30
N VAL A 66 2.22 -7.46 2.56
CA VAL A 66 2.05 -6.01 2.75
C VAL A 66 1.30 -5.76 4.06
N PHE A 67 1.90 -4.97 4.95
CA PHE A 67 1.29 -4.49 6.18
C PHE A 67 0.97 -3.00 6.04
N ILE A 68 -0.23 -2.59 6.44
CA ILE A 68 -0.67 -1.20 6.39
C ILE A 68 -0.87 -0.70 7.81
N MET A 69 -0.02 0.24 8.23
CA MET A 69 -0.12 0.87 9.55
C MET A 69 -1.00 2.12 9.44
N THR A 70 -2.17 2.07 10.08
CA THR A 70 -3.12 3.19 10.11
C THR A 70 -3.11 3.85 11.49
N GLN A 71 -3.63 5.08 11.59
CA GLN A 71 -3.66 5.80 12.87
C GLN A 71 -4.91 6.67 12.98
N TYR A 72 -4.96 7.80 12.28
CA TYR A 72 -6.01 8.80 12.41
C TYR A 72 -7.09 8.63 11.35
N LYS A 73 -8.38 8.73 11.74
CA LYS A 73 -9.54 8.68 10.81
C LYS A 73 -9.44 7.57 9.76
N ALA A 74 -9.01 6.39 10.21
CA ALA A 74 -8.64 5.27 9.36
C ALA A 74 -9.83 4.44 8.86
N GLN A 75 -11.04 4.62 9.40
CA GLN A 75 -12.20 3.79 9.07
C GLN A 75 -12.44 3.68 7.55
N SER A 76 -12.48 4.82 6.84
CA SER A 76 -12.68 4.82 5.39
C SER A 76 -11.53 4.15 4.63
N LEU A 77 -10.31 4.23 5.16
CA LEU A 77 -9.14 3.56 4.60
C LEU A 77 -9.25 2.05 4.78
N ILE A 78 -9.59 1.58 5.98
CA ILE A 78 -9.74 0.16 6.31
C ILE A 78 -10.84 -0.49 5.47
N GLN A 79 -11.95 0.21 5.25
CA GLN A 79 -13.04 -0.27 4.38
C GLN A 79 -12.67 -0.37 2.89
N HIS A 80 -11.62 0.32 2.45
CA HIS A 80 -11.17 0.32 1.06
C HIS A 80 -10.20 -0.81 0.73
N ILE A 81 -9.46 -1.26 1.74
CA ILE A 81 -8.51 -2.38 1.64
C ILE A 81 -9.28 -3.69 1.72
#